data_AF-A0ABD1ETM7-F1
#
_entry.id   AF-A0ABD1ETM7-F1
#
_cell.length_a   1.000
_cell.length_b   1.000
_cell.length_c   1.000
_cell.angle_alpha   90.00
_cell.angle_beta   90.00
_cell.angle_gamma   90.00
#
_symmetry.space_group_name_H-M   'P 1'
#
loop_
_entity.id
_entity.type
_entity.pdbx_description
1 polymer ?
#
loop_
_entity_poly.entity_id
_entity_poly.type
_entity_poly.pdbx_seq_one_letter_code
_entity_poly.pdbx_strand_id
1 'polypeptide(L)'
;MFYFYCLPALLLIARAQVTEESPKSTTMSVSDTTTETIKTMGPFSVDIWAIYVPDGIGNAVKVVWGGDKEPNNVNLTYGLYFGKDQDELKHPKVTTSNLNALVQDLEFCTRYDFAVTVLNQNEEIQVNPNTIRTIITGAERLAAPANLTVDLEPRAEPCLDIKWSAPCSTVVTPTGYVVSVLNKKTSKYKVFTLPKTKRSDLIYRLPVEYGDSYEIRISTTFPGSKAVGPLNYTVPQPLQPFKLKVTVNQDDYAFLIYWSEPFVPLSIGRYYYQVFVYPGQDLEAPYEKYYVTRPVMVYKGDIGEYSFCVNLATYDRKHVSQVTAPVYANLNGETYELNATFTETPDR
;
A
#
# COMPACT_ATOMS: atom_id res chain seq x y z
N MET A 1 -23.90 -22.51 10.57
CA MET A 1 -25.07 -22.21 9.73
C MET A 1 -25.87 -21.12 10.42
N PHE A 2 -25.66 -19.86 10.06
CA PHE A 2 -26.51 -18.73 10.42
C PHE A 2 -26.44 -17.71 9.28
N TYR A 3 -27.58 -17.44 8.66
CA TYR A 3 -27.80 -16.49 7.58
C TYR A 3 -28.02 -15.08 8.15
N PHE A 4 -27.45 -14.06 7.51
CA PHE A 4 -27.96 -12.69 7.61
C PHE A 4 -28.12 -12.13 6.19
N TYR A 5 -29.39 -11.98 5.79
CA TYR A 5 -29.83 -11.10 4.70
C TYR A 5 -30.20 -9.74 5.30
N CYS A 6 -29.82 -8.65 4.65
CA CYS A 6 -30.62 -7.43 4.63
C CYS A 6 -30.39 -6.63 3.34
N LEU A 7 -31.52 -6.18 2.79
CA LEU A 7 -31.81 -5.62 1.47
C LEU A 7 -31.48 -4.11 1.35
N PRO A 8 -31.58 -3.52 0.13
CA PRO A 8 -31.12 -2.19 -0.20
C PRO A 8 -32.22 -1.11 -0.16
N ALA A 9 -31.80 0.15 -0.13
CA ALA A 9 -32.62 1.34 -0.34
C ALA A 9 -31.75 2.44 -0.99
N LEU A 10 -32.21 3.40 -1.78
CA LEU A 10 -33.34 3.54 -2.70
C LEU A 10 -32.96 4.79 -3.54
N LEU A 11 -33.20 4.75 -4.84
CA LEU A 11 -32.95 5.83 -5.80
C LEU A 11 -33.76 7.09 -5.45
N LEU A 12 -33.16 8.28 -5.58
CA LEU A 12 -33.89 9.55 -5.64
C LEU A 12 -33.48 10.31 -6.90
N ILE A 13 -34.46 10.44 -7.80
CA ILE A 13 -34.41 11.19 -9.06
C ILE A 13 -34.94 12.61 -8.75
N ALA A 14 -34.20 13.64 -9.14
CA ALA A 14 -34.71 15.01 -9.21
C ALA A 14 -34.71 15.46 -10.68
N ARG A 15 -35.92 15.63 -11.23
CA ARG A 15 -36.20 16.37 -12.47
C ARG A 15 -36.39 17.84 -12.11
N ALA A 16 -35.83 18.74 -12.90
CA ALA A 16 -36.27 20.14 -12.97
C ALA A 16 -36.58 20.47 -14.43
N GLN A 17 -37.80 20.98 -14.66
CA GLN A 17 -38.30 21.45 -15.94
C GLN A 17 -38.26 22.99 -15.99
N VAL A 18 -37.89 23.49 -17.17
CA VAL A 18 -38.53 24.55 -17.98
C VAL A 18 -38.90 25.87 -17.29
N THR A 19 -38.36 26.97 -17.82
CA THR A 19 -39.18 28.17 -18.09
C THR A 19 -38.66 28.90 -19.33
N GLU A 20 -39.47 28.91 -20.39
CA GLU A 20 -39.36 29.78 -21.55
C GLU A 20 -39.91 31.16 -21.22
N GLU A 21 -39.23 32.23 -21.63
CA GLU A 21 -39.89 33.51 -21.94
C GLU A 21 -39.26 34.13 -23.20
N SER A 22 -40.15 34.32 -24.20
CA SER A 22 -39.96 35.14 -25.41
C SER A 22 -40.36 36.58 -25.08
N PRO A 23 -39.80 37.61 -25.75
CA PRO A 23 -40.67 38.28 -26.72
C PRO A 23 -40.01 38.89 -27.96
N LYS A 24 -40.81 38.83 -29.04
CA LYS A 24 -41.10 39.84 -30.06
C LYS A 24 -40.02 40.35 -31.03
N SER A 25 -40.27 39.96 -32.27
CA SER A 25 -39.84 40.56 -33.55
C SER A 25 -40.33 42.00 -33.73
N THR A 26 -39.47 42.85 -34.28
CA THR A 26 -39.84 44.06 -35.04
C THR A 26 -38.88 44.19 -36.22
N THR A 27 -39.47 44.29 -37.41
CA THR A 27 -38.80 44.38 -38.71
C THR A 27 -38.54 45.84 -39.06
N MET A 28 -37.32 46.20 -39.46
CA MET A 28 -37.06 47.29 -40.40
C MET A 28 -35.86 46.95 -41.28
N SER A 29 -36.08 47.04 -42.59
CA SER A 29 -35.14 46.87 -43.69
C SER A 29 -34.29 48.12 -43.89
N VAL A 30 -32.97 47.96 -44.01
CA VAL A 30 -32.07 48.94 -44.67
C VAL A 30 -30.95 48.18 -45.40
N SER A 31 -30.61 48.76 -46.55
CA SER A 31 -29.88 48.25 -47.71
C SER A 31 -28.37 48.02 -47.53
N ASP A 32 -27.87 47.17 -48.44
CA ASP A 32 -26.49 46.89 -48.84
C ASP A 32 -25.40 47.91 -48.49
N THR A 33 -24.26 47.40 -48.02
CA THR A 33 -22.94 47.70 -48.60
C THR A 33 -21.98 46.58 -48.19
N THR A 34 -21.46 45.88 -49.18
CA THR A 34 -20.42 44.86 -49.10
C THR A 34 -19.14 45.46 -48.54
N THR A 35 -18.69 44.98 -47.38
CA THR A 35 -17.31 45.17 -46.92
C THR A 35 -16.88 43.86 -46.29
N GLU A 36 -16.02 43.12 -47.00
CA GLU A 36 -15.37 41.91 -46.49
C GLU A 36 -14.60 42.27 -45.22
N THR A 37 -15.25 42.04 -44.09
CA THR A 37 -14.61 42.10 -42.79
C THR A 37 -13.87 40.78 -42.66
N ILE A 38 -12.54 40.80 -42.78
CA ILE A 38 -11.69 39.71 -42.30
C ILE A 38 -11.98 39.61 -40.81
N LYS A 39 -12.88 38.69 -40.46
CA LYS A 39 -13.24 38.39 -39.09
C LYS A 39 -11.99 37.77 -38.48
N THR A 40 -11.22 38.55 -37.74
CA THR A 40 -10.15 38.04 -36.88
C THR A 40 -10.79 37.05 -35.93
N MET A 41 -10.64 35.76 -36.24
CA MET A 41 -11.07 34.68 -35.37
C MET A 41 -10.33 34.83 -34.06
N GLY A 42 -11.08 34.90 -32.95
CA GLY A 42 -10.49 34.81 -31.62
C GLY A 42 -9.69 33.51 -31.47
N PRO A 43 -8.84 33.41 -30.42
CA PRO A 43 -8.01 32.22 -30.21
C PRO A 43 -8.88 30.96 -30.15
N PHE A 44 -8.51 29.95 -30.95
CA PHE A 44 -9.18 28.65 -30.93
C PHE A 44 -8.98 28.01 -29.55
N SER A 45 -10.08 27.81 -28.82
CA SER A 45 -10.06 27.07 -27.56
C SER A 45 -10.07 25.58 -27.85
N VAL A 46 -9.11 24.85 -27.30
CA VAL A 46 -9.04 23.38 -27.35
C VAL A 46 -9.09 22.86 -25.93
N ASP A 47 -9.94 21.86 -25.72
CA ASP A 47 -10.10 21.17 -24.45
C ASP A 47 -9.87 19.67 -24.60
N ILE A 48 -9.27 19.07 -23.56
CA ILE A 48 -9.15 17.62 -23.45
C ILE A 48 -10.52 17.06 -23.06
N TRP A 49 -11.12 16.30 -23.98
CA TRP A 49 -12.41 15.64 -23.79
C TRP A 49 -12.27 14.31 -23.06
N ALA A 50 -11.21 13.55 -23.33
CA ALA A 50 -10.93 12.29 -22.65
C ALA A 50 -9.44 12.06 -22.45
N ILE A 51 -9.08 11.55 -21.28
CA ILE A 51 -7.73 11.13 -20.94
C ILE A 51 -7.82 9.84 -20.12
N TYR A 52 -7.13 8.79 -20.56
CA TYR A 52 -7.16 7.50 -19.88
C TYR A 52 -5.91 6.66 -20.19
N VAL A 53 -5.55 5.80 -19.25
CA VAL A 53 -4.55 4.74 -19.46
C VAL A 53 -5.23 3.61 -20.24
N PRO A 54 -4.76 3.24 -21.44
CA PRO A 54 -5.35 2.14 -22.20
C PRO A 54 -5.28 0.82 -21.44
N ASP A 55 -6.31 -0.01 -21.59
CA ASP A 55 -6.36 -1.30 -20.91
C ASP A 55 -5.15 -2.16 -21.26
N GLY A 56 -4.44 -2.58 -20.21
CA GLY A 56 -3.29 -3.44 -20.33
C GLY A 56 -1.96 -2.74 -20.67
N ILE A 57 -1.93 -1.45 -20.99
CA ILE A 57 -0.68 -0.72 -21.24
C ILE A 57 -0.51 0.33 -20.13
N GLY A 58 0.16 -0.08 -19.04
CA GLY A 58 0.28 0.76 -17.84
C GLY A 58 1.14 2.02 -18.04
N ASN A 59 2.08 2.00 -18.99
CA ASN A 59 3.01 3.10 -19.31
C ASN A 59 2.57 3.95 -20.51
N ALA A 60 1.28 3.92 -20.86
CA ALA A 60 0.76 4.74 -21.94
C ALA A 60 -0.49 5.51 -21.51
N VAL A 61 -0.70 6.66 -22.15
CA VAL A 61 -1.87 7.49 -21.95
C VAL A 61 -2.42 7.87 -23.32
N LYS A 62 -3.72 7.65 -23.52
CA LYS A 62 -4.43 8.15 -24.68
C LYS A 62 -5.15 9.44 -24.31
N VAL A 63 -4.89 10.48 -25.09
CA VAL A 63 -5.48 11.81 -24.94
C VAL A 63 -6.34 12.08 -26.17
N VAL A 64 -7.56 12.57 -25.96
CA VAL A 64 -8.51 12.95 -27.00
C VAL A 64 -8.99 14.37 -26.69
N TRP A 65 -8.95 15.25 -27.68
CA TRP A 65 -9.30 16.66 -27.54
C TRP A 65 -10.14 17.16 -28.71
N GLY A 66 -10.71 18.35 -28.53
CA GLY A 66 -11.43 19.05 -29.58
C GLY A 66 -11.73 20.49 -29.17
N GLY A 67 -12.31 21.26 -30.09
CA GLY A 67 -12.62 22.68 -29.89
C GLY A 67 -13.95 23.07 -30.53
N ASP A 68 -14.44 24.25 -30.18
CA ASP A 68 -15.70 24.79 -30.70
C ASP A 68 -15.55 25.24 -32.15
N LYS A 69 -16.08 24.43 -33.07
CA LYS A 69 -16.21 24.68 -34.51
C LYS A 69 -14.87 24.88 -35.24
N GLU A 70 -14.42 23.82 -35.89
CA GLU A 70 -13.40 23.93 -36.94
C GLU A 70 -13.93 24.87 -38.04
N PRO A 71 -13.21 25.96 -38.38
CA PRO A 71 -13.52 26.71 -39.57
C PRO A 71 -13.24 25.80 -40.76
N ASN A 72 -14.24 25.67 -41.64
CA ASN A 72 -14.08 24.95 -42.89
C ASN A 72 -12.75 25.38 -43.56
N ASN A 73 -11.88 24.41 -43.88
CA ASN A 73 -10.61 24.55 -44.61
C ASN A 73 -9.34 25.03 -43.87
N VAL A 74 -9.26 25.06 -42.53
CA VAL A 74 -7.97 25.33 -41.84
C VAL A 74 -7.34 24.05 -41.30
N ASN A 75 -6.17 23.68 -41.83
CA ASN A 75 -5.36 22.58 -41.29
C ASN A 75 -4.70 23.03 -39.97
N LEU A 76 -5.39 22.77 -38.84
CA LEU A 76 -4.86 23.06 -37.52
C LEU A 76 -3.79 22.04 -37.14
N THR A 77 -2.70 22.52 -36.53
CA THR A 77 -1.68 21.67 -35.91
C THR A 77 -1.80 21.84 -34.40
N TYR A 78 -1.84 20.73 -33.68
CA TYR A 78 -1.96 20.70 -32.23
C TYR A 78 -0.60 20.38 -31.59
N GLY A 79 -0.28 21.07 -30.50
CA GLY A 79 0.83 20.79 -29.62
C GLY A 79 0.33 20.07 -28.37
N LEU A 80 0.83 18.88 -28.11
CA LEU A 80 0.58 18.12 -26.90
C LEU A 80 1.78 18.26 -25.95
N TYR A 81 1.47 18.74 -24.76
CA TYR A 81 2.41 19.01 -23.67
C TYR A 81 2.13 17.99 -22.58
N PHE A 82 3.16 17.37 -22.03
CA PHE A 82 3.01 16.49 -20.88
C PHE A 82 4.27 16.44 -20.04
N GLY A 83 4.15 16.25 -18.74
CA GLY A 83 5.29 16.25 -17.84
C GLY A 83 4.91 15.90 -16.40
N LYS A 84 5.92 15.71 -15.55
CA LYS A 84 5.70 15.48 -14.12
C LYS A 84 5.58 16.81 -13.37
N ASP A 85 6.20 17.85 -13.90
CA ASP A 85 6.25 19.20 -13.35
C ASP A 85 5.83 20.26 -14.39
N GLN A 86 5.47 21.45 -13.93
CA GLN A 86 5.05 22.56 -14.82
C GLN A 86 6.13 23.01 -15.80
N ASP A 87 7.40 22.87 -15.44
CA ASP A 87 8.53 23.22 -16.32
C ASP A 87 8.58 22.36 -17.58
N GLU A 88 8.14 21.12 -17.50
CA GLU A 88 8.06 20.21 -18.64
C GLU A 88 6.90 20.53 -19.59
N LEU A 89 5.99 21.44 -19.20
CA LEU A 89 4.86 21.91 -20.02
C LEU A 89 5.20 23.18 -20.81
N LYS A 90 6.46 23.63 -20.82
CA LYS A 90 6.89 24.83 -21.57
C LYS A 90 6.93 24.62 -23.09
N HIS A 91 7.16 23.38 -23.54
CA HIS A 91 7.31 23.06 -24.97
C HIS A 91 6.48 21.84 -25.35
N PRO A 92 5.88 21.83 -26.56
CA PRO A 92 5.12 20.68 -27.02
C PRO A 92 6.08 19.51 -27.25
N LYS A 93 5.77 18.36 -26.65
CA LYS A 93 6.55 17.12 -26.82
C LYS A 93 6.10 16.32 -28.04
N VAL A 94 4.84 16.50 -28.44
CA VAL A 94 4.25 15.87 -29.63
C VAL A 94 3.47 16.91 -30.40
N THR A 95 3.66 16.95 -31.72
CA THR A 95 2.91 17.80 -32.65
C THR A 95 2.13 16.94 -33.63
N THR A 96 0.84 17.19 -33.78
CA THR A 96 -0.01 16.38 -34.68
C THR A 96 -1.20 17.18 -35.19
N SER A 97 -1.73 16.82 -36.36
CA SER A 97 -3.01 17.33 -36.88
C SER A 97 -4.21 16.48 -36.41
N ASN A 98 -3.96 15.33 -35.79
CA ASN A 98 -5.02 14.45 -35.29
C ASN A 98 -5.64 15.01 -34.00
N LEU A 99 -6.92 14.70 -33.74
CA LEU A 99 -7.63 15.05 -32.50
C LEU A 99 -7.38 14.04 -31.35
N ASN A 100 -6.39 13.17 -31.51
CA ASN A 100 -5.97 12.24 -30.47
C ASN A 100 -4.49 11.88 -30.63
N ALA A 101 -3.88 11.49 -29.51
CA ALA A 101 -2.53 10.94 -29.47
C ALA A 101 -2.42 9.85 -28.41
N LEU A 102 -1.56 8.88 -28.68
CA LEU A 102 -1.14 7.86 -27.73
C LEU A 102 0.30 8.17 -27.31
N VAL A 103 0.48 8.58 -26.07
CA VAL A 103 1.81 8.81 -25.48
C VAL A 103 2.25 7.52 -24.82
N GLN A 104 3.40 6.97 -25.23
CA GLN A 104 3.96 5.71 -24.75
C GLN A 104 5.24 5.97 -23.95
N ASP A 105 5.79 4.90 -23.36
CA ASP A 105 7.07 4.91 -22.63
C ASP A 105 7.12 5.90 -21.46
N LEU A 106 5.96 6.14 -20.83
CA LEU A 106 5.87 6.90 -19.59
C LEU A 106 6.34 6.05 -18.40
N GLU A 107 6.75 6.70 -17.32
CA GLU A 107 7.07 5.97 -16.10
C GLU A 107 5.79 5.38 -15.48
N PHE A 108 5.85 4.15 -14.98
CA PHE A 108 4.72 3.50 -14.31
C PHE A 108 4.41 4.17 -12.96
N CYS A 109 3.18 3.99 -12.46
CA CYS A 109 2.74 4.53 -11.16
C CYS A 109 3.00 6.03 -10.95
N THR A 110 3.11 6.81 -12.02
CA THR A 110 3.60 8.19 -11.99
C THR A 110 2.50 9.16 -12.39
N ARG A 111 2.43 10.28 -11.68
CA ARG A 111 1.51 11.37 -11.97
C ARG A 111 2.07 12.21 -13.12
N TYR A 112 1.25 12.43 -14.15
CA TYR A 112 1.57 13.29 -15.29
C TYR A 112 0.46 14.31 -15.50
N ASP A 113 0.85 15.52 -15.82
CA ASP A 113 -0.02 16.57 -16.30
C ASP A 113 0.03 16.62 -17.82
N PHE A 114 -1.12 16.81 -18.46
CA PHE A 114 -1.29 16.91 -19.91
C PHE A 114 -2.02 18.19 -20.28
N ALA A 115 -1.59 18.82 -21.36
CA ALA A 115 -2.28 19.96 -21.97
C ALA A 115 -2.18 19.92 -23.48
N VAL A 116 -3.15 20.52 -24.16
CA VAL A 116 -3.18 20.64 -25.62
C VAL A 116 -3.43 22.08 -26.00
N THR A 117 -2.68 22.57 -26.99
CA THR A 117 -2.89 23.90 -27.59
C THR A 117 -2.88 23.80 -29.11
N VAL A 118 -3.43 24.82 -29.78
CA VAL A 118 -3.31 24.99 -31.23
C VAL A 118 -2.02 25.74 -31.52
N LEU A 119 -1.17 25.18 -32.38
CA LEU A 119 0.07 25.81 -32.83
C LEU A 119 -0.21 26.75 -34.01
N ASN A 120 -0.05 28.05 -33.79
CA ASN A 120 -0.06 29.08 -34.82
C ASN A 120 1.39 29.49 -35.14
N GLN A 121 1.68 29.80 -36.40
CA GLN A 121 3.05 29.99 -36.89
C GLN A 121 3.79 31.21 -36.29
N ASN A 122 3.09 32.14 -35.62
CA ASN A 122 3.63 33.47 -35.30
C ASN A 122 3.45 33.93 -33.83
N GLU A 123 3.04 33.04 -32.91
CA GLU A 123 2.82 33.42 -31.50
C GLU A 123 3.52 32.48 -30.52
N GLU A 124 4.03 33.06 -29.42
CA GLU A 124 4.56 32.31 -28.29
C GLU A 124 3.37 31.75 -27.49
N ILE A 125 3.09 30.46 -27.67
CA ILE A 125 1.91 29.82 -27.08
C ILE A 125 2.23 29.36 -25.66
N GLN A 126 1.56 30.00 -24.70
CA GLN A 126 1.57 29.55 -23.31
C GLN A 126 0.41 28.57 -23.07
N VAL A 127 0.70 27.48 -22.36
CA VAL A 127 -0.32 26.51 -21.94
C VAL A 127 -1.30 27.19 -20.99
N ASN A 128 -2.59 27.12 -21.31
CA ASN A 128 -3.66 27.61 -20.42
C ASN A 128 -3.74 26.69 -19.18
N PRO A 129 -3.50 27.20 -17.95
CA PRO A 129 -3.56 26.37 -16.75
C PRO A 129 -4.90 25.67 -16.53
N ASN A 130 -6.00 26.24 -17.04
CA ASN A 130 -7.34 25.69 -16.88
C ASN A 130 -7.61 24.47 -17.78
N THR A 131 -6.80 24.25 -18.81
CA THR A 131 -6.94 23.10 -19.73
C THR A 131 -6.04 21.92 -19.34
N ILE A 132 -5.21 22.08 -18.32
CA ILE A 132 -4.35 21.01 -17.79
C ILE A 132 -5.22 19.90 -17.19
N ARG A 133 -4.90 18.64 -17.52
CA ARG A 133 -5.52 17.45 -16.95
C ARG A 133 -4.44 16.52 -16.41
N THR A 134 -4.63 16.08 -15.17
CA THR A 134 -3.72 15.12 -14.54
C THR A 134 -4.24 13.70 -14.67
N ILE A 135 -3.35 12.76 -14.97
CA ILE A 135 -3.60 11.32 -14.86
C ILE A 135 -2.42 10.61 -14.19
N ILE A 136 -2.68 9.47 -13.57
CA ILE A 136 -1.65 8.59 -13.02
C ILE A 136 -1.53 7.38 -13.94
N THR A 137 -0.31 7.06 -14.36
CA THR A 137 -0.02 5.86 -15.17
C THR A 137 -0.28 4.59 -14.36
N GLY A 138 -0.57 3.50 -15.06
CA GLY A 138 -0.84 2.20 -14.44
C GLY A 138 0.40 1.54 -13.85
N ALA A 139 0.18 0.39 -13.21
CA ALA A 139 1.27 -0.48 -12.76
C ALA A 139 1.94 -1.17 -13.94
N GLU A 140 3.24 -1.47 -13.80
CA GLU A 140 3.88 -2.44 -14.66
C GLU A 140 3.17 -3.78 -14.47
N ARG A 141 2.71 -4.35 -15.58
CA ARG A 141 1.86 -5.54 -15.63
C ARG A 141 2.53 -6.78 -15.01
N LEU A 142 3.85 -6.86 -15.07
CA LEU A 142 4.66 -7.95 -14.52
C LEU A 142 5.24 -7.65 -13.13
N ALA A 143 5.00 -6.45 -12.59
CA ALA A 143 5.58 -6.07 -11.31
C ALA A 143 5.06 -6.98 -10.18
N ALA A 144 5.97 -7.29 -9.27
CA ALA A 144 5.63 -7.98 -8.04
C ALA A 144 4.86 -7.05 -7.10
N PRO A 145 3.99 -7.60 -6.24
CA PRO A 145 3.48 -6.86 -5.09
C PRO A 145 4.63 -6.40 -4.16
N ALA A 146 4.36 -5.44 -3.29
CA ALA A 146 5.35 -4.85 -2.38
C ALA A 146 5.02 -5.13 -0.91
N ASN A 147 5.97 -4.84 -0.01
CA ASN A 147 5.78 -4.81 1.45
C ASN A 147 5.16 -6.08 2.05
N LEU A 148 5.58 -7.26 1.58
CA LEU A 148 5.14 -8.54 2.15
C LEU A 148 5.58 -8.65 3.61
N THR A 149 4.61 -8.70 4.52
CA THR A 149 4.81 -8.87 5.96
C THR A 149 3.83 -9.91 6.51
N VAL A 150 4.19 -10.52 7.63
CA VAL A 150 3.36 -11.54 8.29
C VAL A 150 3.32 -11.24 9.78
N ASP A 151 2.10 -11.14 10.31
CA ASP A 151 1.85 -11.10 11.74
C ASP A 151 1.15 -12.39 12.18
N LEU A 152 1.47 -12.85 13.39
CA LEU A 152 0.74 -13.95 14.02
C LEU A 152 -0.32 -13.38 14.97
N GLU A 153 -1.52 -13.93 14.86
CA GLU A 153 -2.60 -13.77 15.83
C GLU A 153 -2.69 -15.02 16.72
N PRO A 154 -2.19 -14.97 17.97
CA PRO A 154 -2.17 -16.12 18.86
C PRO A 154 -3.58 -16.40 19.41
N ARG A 155 -4.12 -17.57 19.09
CA ARG A 155 -5.43 -18.07 19.54
C ARG A 155 -5.37 -19.59 19.74
N ALA A 156 -6.47 -20.22 20.15
CA ALA A 156 -6.57 -21.69 20.17
C ALA A 156 -6.31 -22.30 18.79
N GLU A 157 -6.80 -21.64 17.74
CA GLU A 157 -6.47 -21.87 16.34
C GLU A 157 -5.71 -20.64 15.83
N PRO A 158 -4.37 -20.66 15.84
CA PRO A 158 -3.59 -19.49 15.46
C PRO A 158 -3.77 -19.17 13.98
N CYS A 159 -3.68 -17.88 13.66
CA CYS A 159 -3.80 -17.40 12.28
C CYS A 159 -2.63 -16.49 11.92
N LEU A 160 -2.15 -16.60 10.69
CA LEU A 160 -1.23 -15.64 10.10
C LEU A 160 -2.02 -14.58 9.33
N ASP A 161 -1.79 -13.32 9.69
CA ASP A 161 -2.20 -12.14 8.94
C ASP A 161 -1.09 -11.84 7.91
N ILE A 162 -1.24 -12.36 6.70
CA ILE A 162 -0.32 -12.13 5.59
C ILE A 162 -0.71 -10.81 4.92
N LYS A 163 0.17 -9.81 4.97
CA LYS A 163 -0.10 -8.45 4.49
C LYS A 163 0.85 -8.08 3.36
N TRP A 164 0.34 -7.35 2.37
CA TRP A 164 1.15 -6.83 1.27
C TRP A 164 0.48 -5.60 0.65
N SER A 165 1.24 -4.87 -0.14
CA SER A 165 0.76 -3.74 -0.93
C SER A 165 0.80 -4.06 -2.43
N ALA A 166 -0.04 -3.39 -3.19
CA ALA A 166 -0.04 -3.41 -4.64
C ALA A 166 1.26 -2.80 -5.20
N PRO A 167 1.62 -3.09 -6.47
CA PRO A 167 2.81 -2.51 -7.08
C PRO A 167 2.81 -0.97 -7.13
N CYS A 168 1.63 -0.35 -7.24
CA CYS A 168 1.45 1.10 -7.14
C CYS A 168 0.63 1.48 -5.90
N SER A 169 0.87 2.67 -5.37
CA SER A 169 0.03 3.28 -4.31
C SER A 169 -1.41 3.53 -4.77
N THR A 170 -1.61 3.83 -6.06
CA THR A 170 -2.93 4.02 -6.65
C THR A 170 -3.21 2.93 -7.69
N VAL A 171 -4.23 2.10 -7.43
CA VAL A 171 -4.61 0.99 -8.31
C VAL A 171 -5.71 1.44 -9.28
N VAL A 172 -5.30 1.88 -10.47
CA VAL A 172 -6.22 2.37 -11.52
C VAL A 172 -7.12 1.24 -12.04
N THR A 173 -6.52 0.10 -12.37
CA THR A 173 -7.20 -1.10 -12.87
C THR A 173 -7.28 -2.16 -11.77
N PRO A 174 -8.46 -2.76 -11.48
CA PRO A 174 -8.59 -3.80 -10.46
C PRO A 174 -7.64 -4.98 -10.69
N THR A 175 -6.82 -5.29 -9.69
CA THR A 175 -5.78 -6.34 -9.75
C THR A 175 -6.14 -7.49 -8.83
N GLY A 176 -6.04 -8.73 -9.33
CA GLY A 176 -6.20 -9.95 -8.53
C GLY A 176 -4.85 -10.45 -8.05
N TYR A 177 -4.85 -11.28 -7.01
CA TYR A 177 -3.62 -11.79 -6.39
C TYR A 177 -3.67 -13.30 -6.23
N VAL A 178 -2.49 -13.93 -6.24
CA VAL A 178 -2.30 -15.34 -5.96
C VAL A 178 -1.37 -15.47 -4.76
N VAL A 179 -1.88 -16.07 -3.69
CA VAL A 179 -1.12 -16.35 -2.46
C VAL A 179 -0.74 -17.82 -2.48
N SER A 180 0.55 -18.09 -2.50
CA SER A 180 1.13 -19.43 -2.52
C SER A 180 1.81 -19.71 -1.20
N VAL A 181 1.42 -20.80 -0.54
CA VAL A 181 1.92 -21.17 0.79
C VAL A 181 2.38 -22.62 0.79
N LEU A 182 3.65 -22.85 1.14
CA LEU A 182 4.22 -24.17 1.37
C LEU A 182 4.40 -24.40 2.87
N ASN A 183 3.71 -25.39 3.44
CA ASN A 183 4.06 -25.89 4.77
C ASN A 183 5.31 -26.77 4.63
N LYS A 184 6.43 -26.34 5.20
CA LYS A 184 7.73 -27.03 5.10
C LYS A 184 7.79 -28.33 5.89
N LYS A 185 7.03 -28.44 6.98
CA LYS A 185 7.00 -29.63 7.83
C LYS A 185 6.22 -30.77 7.17
N THR A 186 5.08 -30.46 6.55
CA THR A 186 4.24 -31.46 5.89
C THR A 186 4.49 -31.55 4.38
N SER A 187 5.35 -30.70 3.82
CA SER A 187 5.55 -30.51 2.37
C SER A 187 4.26 -30.28 1.57
N LYS A 188 3.23 -29.69 2.21
CA LYS A 188 1.93 -29.45 1.57
C LYS A 188 1.89 -28.04 1.00
N TYR A 189 1.53 -27.94 -0.28
CA TYR A 189 1.42 -26.68 -1.00
C TYR A 189 -0.05 -26.27 -1.15
N LYS A 190 -0.38 -25.02 -0.85
CA LYS A 190 -1.70 -24.42 -1.03
C LYS A 190 -1.59 -23.16 -1.86
N VAL A 191 -2.53 -22.97 -2.78
CA VAL A 191 -2.62 -21.78 -3.64
C VAL A 191 -4.01 -21.19 -3.49
N PHE A 192 -4.06 -19.89 -3.23
CA PHE A 192 -5.29 -19.13 -3.08
C PHE A 192 -5.34 -18.02 -4.11
N THR A 193 -6.38 -17.99 -4.94
CA THR A 193 -6.61 -16.91 -5.90
C THR A 193 -7.65 -15.95 -5.34
N LEU A 194 -7.26 -14.69 -5.17
CA LEU A 194 -8.08 -13.63 -4.62
C LEU A 194 -8.73 -12.82 -5.76
N PRO A 195 -9.97 -12.32 -5.55
CA PRO A 195 -10.67 -11.52 -6.54
C PRO A 195 -9.95 -10.20 -6.83
N LYS A 196 -10.22 -9.62 -8.00
CA LYS A 196 -9.65 -8.34 -8.40
C LYS A 196 -10.13 -7.20 -7.50
N THR A 197 -9.23 -6.32 -7.08
CA THR A 197 -9.53 -5.18 -6.19
C THR A 197 -8.80 -3.91 -6.62
N LYS A 198 -9.35 -2.75 -6.24
CA LYS A 198 -8.70 -1.43 -6.37
C LYS A 198 -7.96 -1.00 -5.09
N ARG A 199 -7.91 -1.86 -4.07
CA ARG A 199 -7.18 -1.57 -2.83
C ARG A 199 -5.67 -1.69 -3.07
N SER A 200 -4.93 -0.73 -2.53
CA SER A 200 -3.47 -0.76 -2.46
C SER A 200 -2.99 -1.75 -1.40
N ASP A 201 -3.65 -1.82 -0.25
CA ASP A 201 -3.20 -2.65 0.87
C ASP A 201 -4.15 -3.82 1.10
N LEU A 202 -3.55 -5.00 1.26
CA LEU A 202 -4.26 -6.27 1.33
C LEU A 202 -3.80 -7.10 2.52
N ILE A 203 -4.74 -7.88 3.04
CA ILE A 203 -4.53 -8.83 4.12
C ILE A 203 -5.25 -10.14 3.80
N TYR A 204 -4.56 -11.25 4.00
CA TYR A 204 -5.13 -12.59 3.91
C TYR A 204 -4.87 -13.34 5.21
N ARG A 205 -5.94 -13.90 5.79
CA ARG A 205 -5.89 -14.66 7.03
C ARG A 205 -5.74 -16.15 6.72
N LEU A 206 -4.64 -16.73 7.17
CA LEU A 206 -4.34 -18.15 7.02
C LEU A 206 -4.38 -18.85 8.38
N PRO A 207 -5.31 -19.80 8.60
CA PRO A 207 -5.24 -20.69 9.77
C PRO A 207 -3.98 -21.55 9.71
N VAL A 208 -3.27 -21.63 10.83
CA VAL A 208 -2.00 -22.35 10.98
C VAL A 208 -1.97 -23.21 12.24
N GLU A 209 -0.95 -24.04 12.36
CA GLU A 209 -0.67 -24.81 13.57
C GLU A 209 0.58 -24.27 14.26
N TYR A 210 0.61 -24.31 15.60
CA TYR A 210 1.80 -23.92 16.34
C TYR A 210 2.98 -24.84 16.04
N GLY A 211 4.19 -24.27 15.95
CA GLY A 211 5.42 -24.99 15.62
C GLY A 211 5.62 -25.33 14.13
N ASP A 212 4.63 -25.06 13.27
CA ASP A 212 4.78 -25.27 11.83
C ASP A 212 5.58 -24.14 11.16
N SER A 213 6.22 -24.45 10.04
CA SER A 213 6.99 -23.47 9.26
C SER A 213 6.44 -23.34 7.85
N TYR A 214 6.26 -22.10 7.40
CA TYR A 214 5.63 -21.76 6.13
C TYR A 214 6.59 -20.95 5.24
N GLU A 215 6.53 -21.21 3.95
CA GLU A 215 7.11 -20.35 2.91
C GLU A 215 5.98 -19.71 2.12
N ILE A 216 5.96 -18.38 2.10
CA ILE A 216 4.86 -17.58 1.53
C ILE A 216 5.38 -16.80 0.33
N ARG A 217 4.63 -16.84 -0.77
CA ARG A 217 4.88 -16.05 -1.98
C ARG A 217 3.57 -15.42 -2.44
N ILE A 218 3.64 -14.20 -2.97
CA ILE A 218 2.46 -13.51 -3.50
C ILE A 218 2.78 -12.96 -4.88
N SER A 219 1.92 -13.23 -5.86
CA SER A 219 1.99 -12.62 -7.19
C SER A 219 0.66 -11.98 -7.54
N THR A 220 0.61 -11.24 -8.65
CA THR A 220 -0.68 -10.88 -9.24
C THR A 220 -1.26 -12.09 -10.00
N THR A 221 -2.53 -12.00 -10.38
CA THR A 221 -3.17 -13.00 -11.26
C THR A 221 -2.73 -12.88 -12.72
N PHE A 222 -1.90 -11.88 -13.07
CA PHE A 222 -1.44 -11.71 -14.44
C PHE A 222 -0.43 -12.82 -14.81
N PRO A 223 -0.60 -13.52 -15.95
CA PRO A 223 0.33 -14.57 -16.38
C PRO A 223 1.76 -14.06 -16.51
N GLY A 224 2.72 -14.75 -15.87
CA GLY A 224 4.12 -14.36 -15.88
C GLY A 224 4.47 -13.20 -14.94
N SER A 225 3.54 -12.71 -14.12
CA SER A 225 3.86 -11.70 -13.11
C SER A 225 4.88 -12.23 -12.09
N LYS A 226 5.78 -11.35 -11.66
CA LYS A 226 6.77 -11.66 -10.64
C LYS A 226 6.08 -11.83 -9.29
N ALA A 227 6.59 -12.74 -8.47
CA ALA A 227 6.15 -12.92 -7.09
C ALA A 227 7.05 -12.14 -6.13
N VAL A 228 6.48 -11.63 -5.04
CA VAL A 228 7.22 -11.20 -3.86
C VAL A 228 7.41 -12.39 -2.91
N GLY A 229 8.57 -12.45 -2.26
CA GLY A 229 9.02 -13.58 -1.45
C GLY A 229 10.11 -14.41 -2.16
N PRO A 230 10.47 -15.58 -1.60
CA PRO A 230 9.82 -16.26 -0.48
C PRO A 230 10.01 -15.56 0.87
N LEU A 231 8.94 -15.43 1.64
CA LEU A 231 9.00 -15.08 3.06
C LEU A 231 8.84 -16.35 3.89
N ASN A 232 9.84 -16.66 4.71
CA ASN A 232 9.80 -17.80 5.62
C ASN A 232 9.27 -17.35 6.98
N TYR A 233 8.26 -18.06 7.50
CA TYR A 233 7.70 -17.79 8.82
C TYR A 233 7.51 -19.08 9.60
N THR A 234 8.09 -19.15 10.80
CA THR A 234 7.88 -20.27 11.73
C THR A 234 6.90 -19.82 12.79
N VAL A 235 5.77 -20.51 12.89
CA VAL A 235 4.80 -20.29 13.95
C VAL A 235 5.45 -20.74 15.25
N PRO A 236 5.55 -19.87 16.27
CA PRO A 236 6.12 -20.22 17.56
C PRO A 236 5.40 -21.41 18.20
N GLN A 237 5.99 -21.98 19.25
CA GLN A 237 5.30 -22.98 20.05
C GLN A 237 4.18 -22.32 20.88
N PRO A 238 3.09 -23.03 21.22
CA PRO A 238 1.91 -22.43 21.85
C PRO A 238 2.24 -21.73 23.17
N LEU A 239 3.28 -22.17 23.86
CA LEU A 239 3.69 -21.65 25.16
C LEU A 239 4.68 -20.48 25.10
N GLN A 240 5.21 -20.13 23.93
CA GLN A 240 6.27 -19.13 23.85
C GLN A 240 5.69 -17.71 23.97
N PRO A 241 6.11 -16.91 24.98
CA PRO A 241 5.73 -15.50 25.06
C PRO A 241 6.05 -14.77 23.75
N PHE A 242 5.21 -13.82 23.34
CA PHE A 242 5.36 -13.13 22.06
C PHE A 242 5.79 -11.67 22.25
N LYS A 243 6.55 -11.13 21.29
CA LYS A 243 6.83 -9.70 21.12
C LYS A 243 7.34 -9.03 22.41
N LEU A 244 8.49 -9.48 22.92
CA LEU A 244 9.19 -8.82 24.02
C LEU A 244 9.52 -7.38 23.60
N LYS A 245 9.16 -6.42 24.44
CA LYS A 245 9.52 -5.01 24.26
C LYS A 245 10.10 -4.48 25.55
N VAL A 246 11.14 -3.67 25.40
CA VAL A 246 11.80 -2.98 26.50
C VAL A 246 11.70 -1.49 26.22
N THR A 247 11.30 -0.74 27.23
CA THR A 247 11.28 0.72 27.22
C THR A 247 12.05 1.23 28.42
N VAL A 248 12.69 2.39 28.29
CA VAL A 248 13.61 2.91 29.29
C VAL A 248 12.99 4.15 29.92
N ASN A 249 12.93 4.18 31.25
CA ASN A 249 12.61 5.37 32.01
C ASN A 249 13.94 5.99 32.49
N GLN A 250 14.34 7.07 31.84
CA GLN A 250 15.62 7.75 32.09
C GLN A 250 15.67 8.41 33.46
N ASP A 251 14.54 8.92 33.97
CA ASP A 251 14.49 9.63 35.25
C ASP A 251 14.70 8.68 36.44
N ASP A 252 14.19 7.45 36.31
CA ASP A 252 14.23 6.43 37.37
C ASP A 252 15.38 5.42 37.22
N TYR A 253 16.20 5.57 36.17
CA TYR A 253 17.22 4.62 35.73
C TYR A 253 16.68 3.18 35.68
N ALA A 254 15.50 3.02 35.06
CA ALA A 254 14.73 1.79 35.11
C ALA A 254 14.33 1.29 33.72
N PHE A 255 14.38 -0.04 33.56
CA PHE A 255 13.93 -0.73 32.37
C PHE A 255 12.52 -1.28 32.63
N LEU A 256 11.57 -0.88 31.79
CA LEU A 256 10.20 -1.41 31.78
C LEU A 256 10.12 -2.50 30.70
N ILE A 257 9.98 -3.74 31.14
CA ILE A 257 9.99 -4.94 30.31
C ILE A 257 8.57 -5.48 30.24
N TYR A 258 8.02 -5.60 29.04
CA TYR A 258 6.68 -6.17 28.84
C TYR A 258 6.66 -7.04 27.60
N TRP A 259 5.78 -8.04 27.62
CA TRP A 259 5.60 -9.02 26.56
C TRP A 259 4.12 -9.32 26.39
N SER A 260 3.78 -9.88 25.23
CA SER A 260 2.42 -10.37 24.99
C SER A 260 2.28 -11.76 25.60
N GLU A 261 1.21 -11.97 26.38
CA GLU A 261 0.90 -13.28 26.96
C GLU A 261 0.68 -14.30 25.82
N PRO A 262 1.29 -15.49 25.91
CA PRO A 262 1.01 -16.54 24.95
C PRO A 262 -0.39 -17.12 25.17
N PHE A 263 -0.90 -17.80 24.14
CA PHE A 263 -2.09 -18.61 24.33
C PHE A 263 -1.73 -19.85 25.18
N VAL A 264 -2.25 -19.92 26.39
CA VAL A 264 -2.07 -21.07 27.27
C VAL A 264 -3.35 -21.91 27.31
N PRO A 265 -3.36 -23.14 26.76
CA PRO A 265 -4.50 -24.04 26.85
C PRO A 265 -4.94 -24.29 28.30
N LEU A 266 -6.24 -24.49 28.54
CA LEU A 266 -6.79 -24.76 29.88
C LEU A 266 -6.22 -26.04 30.55
N SER A 267 -5.70 -26.98 29.75
CA SER A 267 -5.02 -28.19 30.24
C SER A 267 -3.69 -27.88 30.93
N ILE A 268 -3.11 -26.72 30.62
CA ILE A 268 -1.89 -26.23 31.23
C ILE A 268 -2.31 -25.47 32.49
N GLY A 269 -2.01 -26.05 33.65
CA GLY A 269 -2.40 -25.52 34.95
C GLY A 269 -1.70 -24.20 35.30
N ARG A 270 -1.34 -24.01 36.57
CA ARG A 270 -0.66 -22.78 37.00
C ARG A 270 0.70 -22.64 36.32
N TYR A 271 1.00 -21.45 35.82
CA TYR A 271 2.27 -21.09 35.19
C TYR A 271 2.80 -19.76 35.72
N TYR A 272 4.06 -19.49 35.43
CA TYR A 272 4.76 -18.24 35.67
C TYR A 272 5.73 -17.97 34.52
N TYR A 273 6.20 -16.74 34.40
CA TYR A 273 7.24 -16.34 33.47
C TYR A 273 8.58 -16.31 34.18
N GLN A 274 9.64 -16.74 33.48
CA GLN A 274 11.01 -16.52 33.91
C GLN A 274 11.59 -15.40 33.07
N VAL A 275 12.06 -14.33 33.70
CA VAL A 275 12.75 -13.22 33.04
C VAL A 275 14.23 -13.37 33.33
N PHE A 276 15.02 -13.45 32.27
CA PHE A 276 16.47 -13.54 32.30
C PHE A 276 17.05 -12.17 31.97
N VAL A 277 17.97 -11.69 32.81
CA VAL A 277 18.59 -10.38 32.67
C VAL A 277 20.11 -10.57 32.58
N TYR A 278 20.68 -10.23 31.43
CA TYR A 278 22.10 -10.34 31.15
C TYR A 278 22.74 -8.95 31.17
N PRO A 279 23.94 -8.80 31.75
CA PRO A 279 24.65 -7.54 31.68
C PRO A 279 25.16 -7.27 30.25
N GLY A 280 24.83 -6.09 29.70
CA GLY A 280 25.25 -5.72 28.34
C GLY A 280 24.65 -6.60 27.23
N GLN A 281 25.45 -6.91 26.21
CA GLN A 281 25.06 -7.71 25.03
C GLN A 281 25.54 -9.17 25.10
N ASP A 282 26.39 -9.49 26.08
CA ASP A 282 26.99 -10.82 26.22
C ASP A 282 26.00 -11.79 26.87
N LEU A 283 25.48 -12.71 26.07
CA LEU A 283 24.54 -13.74 26.53
C LEU A 283 25.23 -14.94 27.21
N GLU A 284 26.56 -14.99 27.22
CA GLU A 284 27.34 -15.96 27.98
C GLU A 284 27.65 -15.47 29.41
N ALA A 285 27.43 -14.18 29.68
CA ALA A 285 27.65 -13.59 31.00
C ALA A 285 26.68 -14.16 32.06
N PRO A 286 27.07 -14.14 33.34
CA PRO A 286 26.16 -14.52 34.43
C PRO A 286 24.89 -13.68 34.41
N TYR A 287 23.73 -14.34 34.40
CA TYR A 287 22.43 -13.69 34.34
C TYR A 287 21.72 -13.71 35.69
N GLU A 288 20.84 -12.73 35.88
CA GLU A 288 19.85 -12.73 36.96
C GLU A 288 18.53 -13.32 36.45
N LYS A 289 17.81 -14.00 37.35
CA LYS A 289 16.57 -14.69 37.02
C LYS A 289 15.44 -14.29 37.94
N TYR A 290 14.33 -13.88 37.34
CA TYR A 290 13.14 -13.41 38.05
C TYR A 290 11.92 -14.24 37.68
N TYR A 291 11.02 -14.42 38.64
CA TYR A 291 9.77 -15.16 38.48
C TYR A 291 8.59 -14.21 38.62
N VAL A 292 7.77 -14.10 37.58
CA VAL A 292 6.64 -13.17 37.52
C VAL A 292 5.39 -13.85 36.98
N THR A 293 4.21 -13.47 37.46
CA THR A 293 2.94 -14.14 37.08
C THR A 293 2.15 -13.40 36.00
N ARG A 294 2.59 -12.19 35.62
CA ARG A 294 1.93 -11.33 34.61
C ARG A 294 2.95 -10.50 33.85
N PRO A 295 2.67 -10.10 32.61
CA PRO A 295 3.44 -9.08 31.91
C PRO A 295 3.20 -7.69 32.52
N VAL A 296 4.07 -7.34 33.46
CA VAL A 296 5.10 -6.31 33.25
C VAL A 296 6.14 -6.47 34.37
N MET A 297 7.41 -6.23 34.07
CA MET A 297 8.48 -6.19 35.07
C MET A 297 9.24 -4.87 34.95
N VAL A 298 9.61 -4.30 36.10
CA VAL A 298 10.55 -3.18 36.18
C VAL A 298 11.86 -3.71 36.72
N TYR A 299 12.95 -3.41 36.02
CA TYR A 299 14.30 -3.76 36.44
C TYR A 299 15.12 -2.48 36.65
N LYS A 300 15.79 -2.39 37.80
CA LYS A 300 16.75 -1.34 38.11
C LYS A 300 18.09 -2.01 38.32
N GLY A 301 19.02 -1.71 37.44
CA GLY A 301 20.33 -2.31 37.43
C GLY A 301 21.42 -1.32 37.78
N ASP A 302 22.59 -1.83 38.16
CA ASP A 302 23.77 -1.03 38.50
C ASP A 302 24.57 -0.59 37.26
N ILE A 303 24.36 -1.24 36.11
CA ILE A 303 25.02 -0.88 34.84
C ILE A 303 24.03 -0.22 33.87
N GLY A 304 24.56 0.49 32.88
CA GLY A 304 23.76 1.27 31.94
C GLY A 304 23.14 0.50 30.79
N GLU A 305 23.40 -0.80 30.68
CA GLU A 305 23.01 -1.61 29.53
C GLU A 305 22.75 -3.07 29.90
N TYR A 306 21.70 -3.65 29.33
CA TYR A 306 21.25 -5.00 29.63
C TYR A 306 20.59 -5.66 28.43
N SER A 307 20.57 -6.99 28.43
CA SER A 307 19.76 -7.79 27.52
C SER A 307 18.73 -8.60 28.28
N PHE A 308 17.50 -8.63 27.75
CA PHE A 308 16.35 -9.23 28.41
C PHE A 308 15.77 -10.37 27.57
N CYS A 309 15.43 -11.47 28.24
CA CYS A 309 14.75 -12.60 27.63
C CYS A 309 13.63 -13.10 28.55
N VAL A 310 12.58 -13.70 27.98
CA VAL A 310 11.46 -14.24 28.77
C VAL A 310 11.11 -15.64 28.28
N ASN A 311 10.75 -16.53 29.20
CA ASN A 311 10.04 -17.76 28.87
C ASN A 311 8.81 -17.93 29.77
N LEU A 312 8.00 -18.94 29.49
CA LEU A 312 6.91 -19.40 30.34
C LEU A 312 7.25 -20.80 30.87
N ALA A 313 6.99 -21.05 32.15
CA ALA A 313 7.12 -22.36 32.77
C ALA A 313 5.90 -22.69 33.64
N THR A 314 5.47 -23.95 33.64
CA THR A 314 4.47 -24.43 34.59
C THR A 314 5.07 -24.67 35.97
N TYR A 315 4.24 -24.62 37.01
CA TYR A 315 4.66 -24.91 38.39
C TYR A 315 5.26 -26.31 38.55
N ASP A 316 4.72 -27.30 37.82
CA ASP A 316 5.23 -28.67 37.79
C ASP A 316 6.44 -28.85 36.86
N ARG A 317 6.88 -27.78 36.17
CA ARG A 317 7.95 -27.75 35.17
C ARG A 317 7.81 -28.74 34.01
N LYS A 318 6.63 -29.36 33.83
CA LYS A 318 6.39 -30.28 32.71
C LYS A 318 6.34 -29.56 31.38
N HIS A 319 5.91 -28.30 31.40
CA HIS A 319 5.83 -27.46 30.23
C HIS A 319 6.70 -26.22 30.44
N VAL A 320 7.71 -26.07 29.60
CA VAL A 320 8.59 -24.90 29.56
C VAL A 320 8.66 -24.46 28.11
N SER A 321 8.36 -23.19 27.86
CA SER A 321 8.47 -22.62 26.53
C SER A 321 9.92 -22.39 26.16
N GLN A 322 10.18 -22.25 24.86
CA GLN A 322 11.42 -21.63 24.42
C GLN A 322 11.53 -20.20 24.96
N VAL A 323 12.78 -19.75 25.11
CA VAL A 323 13.11 -18.37 25.48
C VAL A 323 12.81 -17.46 24.28
N THR A 324 12.32 -16.25 24.53
CA THR A 324 12.18 -15.23 23.47
C THR A 324 13.54 -14.83 22.90
N ALA A 325 13.53 -14.22 21.70
CA ALA A 325 14.72 -13.54 21.22
C ALA A 325 15.19 -12.48 22.24
N PRO A 326 16.50 -12.34 22.48
CA PRO A 326 17.04 -11.36 23.41
C PRO A 326 16.81 -9.95 22.88
N VAL A 327 16.37 -9.04 23.75
CA VAL A 327 16.26 -7.62 23.44
C VAL A 327 17.28 -6.86 24.26
N TYR A 328 18.23 -6.23 23.58
CA TYR A 328 19.18 -5.29 24.20
C TYR A 328 18.51 -3.95 24.44
N ALA A 329 18.82 -3.34 25.58
CA ALA A 329 18.45 -1.96 25.89
C ALA A 329 19.53 -1.27 26.74
N ASN A 330 19.72 0.03 26.53
CA ASN A 330 20.58 0.87 27.38
C ASN A 330 19.85 2.12 27.90
N LEU A 331 20.44 2.78 28.90
CA LEU A 331 19.85 3.96 29.53
C LEU A 331 19.67 5.15 28.58
N ASN A 332 20.37 5.16 27.44
CA ASN A 332 20.20 6.19 26.41
C ASN A 332 18.93 5.98 25.56
N GLY A 333 18.22 4.86 25.75
CA GLY A 333 16.99 4.53 25.05
C GLY A 333 17.21 3.76 23.74
N GLU A 334 18.43 3.30 23.46
CA GLU A 334 18.68 2.40 22.34
C GLU A 334 18.11 1.02 22.66
N THR A 335 17.35 0.46 21.72
CA THR A 335 16.74 -0.87 21.87
C THR A 335 16.74 -1.62 20.55
N TYR A 336 17.20 -2.87 20.54
CA TYR A 336 17.12 -3.75 19.37
C TYR A 336 17.17 -5.23 19.74
N GLU A 337 16.68 -6.08 18.85
CA GLU A 337 16.73 -7.53 18.99
C GLU A 337 18.12 -8.06 18.63
N LEU A 338 18.70 -8.89 19.50
CA LEU A 338 19.97 -9.56 19.24
C LEU A 338 19.73 -10.81 18.38
N ASN A 339 20.58 -11.01 17.37
CA ASN A 339 20.52 -12.18 16.51
C ASN A 339 21.17 -13.40 17.19
N ALA A 340 20.53 -13.89 18.24
CA ALA A 340 20.98 -15.07 18.99
C ALA A 340 19.80 -16.01 19.26
N THR A 341 20.04 -17.30 19.08
CA THR A 341 19.09 -18.37 19.42
C THR A 341 19.67 -19.19 20.55
N PHE A 342 19.00 -19.20 21.70
CA PHE A 342 19.32 -20.13 22.76
C PHE A 342 19.06 -21.55 22.28
N THR A 343 20.10 -22.38 22.19
CA THR A 343 19.97 -23.80 21.83
C THR A 343 19.32 -24.60 22.96
N GLU A 344 19.48 -24.15 24.20
CA GLU A 344 18.90 -24.73 25.40
C GLU A 344 18.38 -23.61 26.31
N THR A 345 17.27 -23.86 27.03
CA THR A 345 16.89 -23.00 28.15
C THR A 345 18.05 -22.98 29.14
N PRO A 346 18.52 -21.80 29.63
CA PRO A 346 19.69 -21.65 30.49
C PRO A 346 19.71 -22.47 31.82
N ASP A 347 18.67 -23.26 32.09
CA ASP A 347 18.47 -24.06 33.30
C ASP A 347 18.29 -25.57 33.03
N ARG A 348 18.62 -26.07 31.83
CA ARG A 348 18.46 -27.51 31.52
C ARG A 348 19.70 -28.33 31.82
#